data_AF-A0A920MXB9-F1
#
_entry.id   AF-A0A920MXB9-F1
#
_cell.length_a   1.000
_cell.length_b   1.000
_cell.length_c   1.000
_cell.angle_alpha   90.00
_cell.angle_beta   90.00
_cell.angle_gamma   90.00
#
_symmetry.space_group_name_H-M   'P 1'
#
loop_
_entity.id
_entity.type
_entity.pdbx_description
1 polymer ?
#
loop_
_entity_poly.entity_id
_entity_poly.type
_entity_poly.pdbx_seq_one_letter_code
_entity_poly.pdbx_strand_id
1 'polypeptide(L)'
;MALFNEQFTAAMERKLDAISRSENSYSDILKEFYYGTDTYQGVEKLLEEKVDIQKACTIPIANAIDVRIGQYGAFIQNNDKNITIPEDLFLGDLNSEAVQELIKLQDQDNVIGKFDNGESILLKVGRYGPYLELLDSKKRKSIPKSIGVENVTEKIANDLLSLPKNLGQNPETKEDVFVDFGRYGPYVKCGKTNASMKANDNPLTITLDNAIELIKNRKAKFEPKVLGIDSETKKEILIKTGRFGPYVTDGNKNVSLKGYKIDELTLEESIKLLSEKK
;
A
#
# COMPACT_ATOMS: atom_id res chain seq x y z
N MET A 1 20.35 -3.83 -33.94
CA MET A 1 19.42 -4.50 -33.01
C MET A 1 19.47 -3.80 -31.66
N ALA A 2 18.36 -3.73 -30.93
CA ALA A 2 18.35 -3.23 -29.56
C ALA A 2 19.01 -4.24 -28.62
N LEU A 3 19.75 -3.78 -27.61
CA LEU A 3 20.34 -4.63 -26.57
C LEU A 3 19.29 -5.37 -25.72
N PHE A 4 18.06 -4.87 -25.71
CA PHE A 4 16.95 -5.46 -24.98
C PHE A 4 15.95 -6.08 -25.95
N ASN A 5 16.28 -7.25 -26.48
CA ASN A 5 15.33 -8.12 -27.17
C ASN A 5 15.70 -9.60 -26.96
N GLU A 6 14.75 -10.50 -27.15
CA GLU A 6 14.97 -11.95 -26.94
C GLU A 6 16.06 -12.52 -27.86
N GLN A 7 16.20 -11.95 -29.06
CA GLN A 7 17.20 -12.35 -30.05
C GLN A 7 18.63 -12.05 -29.58
N PHE A 8 18.82 -10.97 -28.82
CA PHE A 8 20.09 -10.57 -28.24
C PHE A 8 20.53 -11.58 -27.18
N THR A 9 19.64 -11.96 -26.26
CA THR A 9 19.93 -12.99 -25.24
C THR A 9 20.30 -14.31 -25.90
N ALA A 10 19.51 -14.76 -26.88
CA ALA A 10 19.80 -15.99 -27.61
C ALA A 10 21.14 -15.93 -28.37
N ALA A 11 21.52 -14.77 -28.92
CA ALA A 11 22.81 -14.58 -29.58
C ALA A 11 23.97 -14.55 -28.59
N MET A 12 23.79 -13.95 -27.42
CA MET A 12 24.80 -13.88 -26.36
C MET A 12 25.11 -15.26 -25.81
N GLU A 13 24.10 -16.09 -25.52
CA GLU A 13 24.29 -17.47 -25.07
C GLU A 13 25.14 -18.30 -26.04
N ARG A 14 24.85 -18.21 -27.36
CA ARG A 14 25.67 -18.91 -28.38
C ARG A 14 27.13 -18.47 -28.36
N LYS A 15 27.40 -17.19 -28.07
CA LYS A 15 28.76 -16.64 -27.98
C LYS A 15 29.47 -17.12 -26.70
N LEU A 16 28.75 -17.21 -25.58
CA LEU A 16 29.27 -17.78 -24.33
C LEU A 16 29.60 -19.27 -24.50
N ASP A 17 28.74 -20.03 -25.18
CA ASP A 17 29.01 -21.43 -25.51
C ASP A 17 30.26 -21.58 -26.40
N ALA A 18 30.48 -20.66 -27.34
CA ALA A 18 31.68 -20.65 -28.17
C ALA A 18 32.96 -20.37 -27.36
N ILE A 19 32.89 -19.51 -26.32
CA ILE A 19 34.01 -19.32 -25.37
C ILE A 19 34.31 -20.62 -24.62
N SER A 20 33.28 -21.32 -24.15
CA SER A 20 33.43 -22.60 -23.45
C SER A 20 34.12 -23.65 -24.34
N ARG A 21 33.84 -23.63 -25.65
CA ARG A 21 34.51 -24.46 -26.66
C ARG A 21 35.90 -23.94 -27.08
N SER A 22 36.40 -22.86 -26.47
CA SER A 22 37.66 -22.19 -26.84
C SER A 22 37.70 -21.68 -28.29
N GLU A 23 36.54 -21.45 -28.91
CA GLU A 23 36.41 -20.95 -30.28
C GLU A 23 36.53 -19.42 -30.35
N ASN A 24 36.25 -18.72 -29.23
CA ASN A 24 36.30 -17.26 -29.12
C ASN A 24 36.97 -16.84 -27.81
N SER A 25 37.68 -15.70 -27.84
CA SER A 25 38.19 -15.07 -26.62
C SER A 25 37.11 -14.24 -25.94
N TYR A 26 37.02 -14.34 -24.61
CA TYR A 26 36.16 -13.51 -23.78
C TYR A 26 36.42 -12.01 -23.95
N SER A 27 37.70 -11.62 -24.16
CA SER A 27 38.08 -10.22 -24.38
C SER A 27 37.43 -9.62 -25.61
N ASP A 28 37.25 -10.42 -26.66
CA ASP A 28 36.80 -9.94 -27.95
C ASP A 28 35.28 -9.75 -27.93
N ILE A 29 34.56 -10.65 -27.26
CA ILE A 29 33.12 -10.53 -27.03
C ILE A 29 32.80 -9.32 -26.15
N LEU A 30 33.60 -9.05 -25.11
CA LEU A 30 33.40 -7.85 -24.28
C LEU A 30 33.65 -6.55 -25.05
N LYS A 31 34.72 -6.51 -25.85
CA LYS A 31 35.01 -5.35 -26.71
C LYS A 31 33.88 -5.13 -27.72
N GLU A 32 33.42 -6.21 -28.34
CA GLU A 32 32.30 -6.18 -29.28
C GLU A 32 31.02 -5.67 -28.60
N PHE A 33 30.71 -6.16 -27.40
CA PHE A 33 29.54 -5.70 -26.63
C PHE A 33 29.64 -4.22 -26.26
N TYR A 34 30.82 -3.77 -25.83
CA TYR A 34 31.02 -2.40 -25.37
C TYR A 34 31.06 -1.38 -26.50
N TYR A 35 31.84 -1.64 -27.56
CA TYR A 35 32.00 -0.74 -28.72
C TYR A 35 30.95 -0.93 -29.81
N GLY A 36 30.34 -2.12 -29.86
CA GLY A 36 29.33 -2.51 -30.84
C GLY A 36 29.91 -3.19 -32.07
N THR A 37 29.02 -3.47 -33.02
CA THR A 37 29.35 -3.97 -34.37
C THR A 37 28.58 -3.19 -35.42
N ASP A 38 28.74 -3.56 -36.69
CA ASP A 38 27.90 -3.08 -37.79
C ASP A 38 26.41 -3.45 -37.62
N THR A 39 26.09 -4.42 -36.75
CA THR A 39 24.72 -4.94 -36.57
C THR A 39 24.00 -4.36 -35.34
N TYR A 40 24.73 -3.86 -34.35
CA TYR A 40 24.14 -3.20 -33.17
C TYR A 40 25.10 -2.17 -32.55
N GLN A 41 24.49 -1.11 -32.03
CA GLN A 41 25.22 -0.08 -31.27
C GLN A 41 25.69 -0.68 -29.95
N GLY A 42 26.99 -0.56 -29.66
CA GLY A 42 27.55 -0.99 -28.38
C GLY A 42 27.12 -0.09 -27.24
N VAL A 43 27.37 -0.56 -26.01
CA VAL A 43 27.01 0.17 -24.78
C VAL A 43 27.61 1.57 -24.72
N GLU A 44 28.84 1.77 -25.20
CA GLU A 44 29.51 3.08 -25.21
C GLU A 44 28.67 4.13 -25.94
N LYS A 45 28.19 3.80 -27.15
CA LYS A 45 27.37 4.71 -27.95
C LYS A 45 26.00 4.98 -27.35
N LEU A 46 25.44 4.02 -26.60
CA LEU A 46 24.18 4.22 -25.88
C LEU A 46 24.34 5.11 -24.66
N LEU A 47 25.50 5.09 -23.99
CA LEU A 47 25.79 5.98 -22.86
C LEU A 47 25.94 7.44 -23.32
N GLU A 48 26.36 7.66 -24.56
CA GLU A 48 26.46 9.00 -25.17
C GLU A 48 25.11 9.55 -25.66
N GLU A 49 24.13 8.67 -25.86
CA GLU A 49 22.81 9.06 -26.35
C GLU A 49 22.09 9.93 -25.31
N LYS A 50 21.77 11.17 -25.71
CA LYS A 50 20.97 12.05 -24.86
C LYS A 50 19.54 11.56 -24.82
N VAL A 51 19.15 10.98 -23.69
CA VAL A 51 17.79 10.55 -23.45
C VAL A 51 16.88 11.77 -23.25
N ASP A 52 15.85 11.87 -24.09
CA ASP A 52 14.72 12.76 -23.84
C ASP A 52 13.88 12.15 -22.72
N ILE A 53 14.11 12.62 -21.49
CA ILE A 53 13.43 12.13 -20.28
C ILE A 53 11.91 12.24 -20.42
N GLN A 54 11.41 13.29 -21.07
CA GLN A 54 9.96 13.46 -21.22
C GLN A 54 9.38 12.36 -22.10
N LYS A 55 10.03 12.05 -23.23
CA LYS A 55 9.61 10.95 -24.09
C LYS A 55 9.77 9.59 -23.40
N ALA A 56 10.89 9.36 -22.70
CA ALA A 56 11.15 8.10 -22.01
C ALA A 56 10.13 7.80 -20.91
N CYS A 57 9.60 8.85 -20.26
CA CYS A 57 8.57 8.72 -19.25
C CYS A 57 7.13 8.81 -19.81
N THR A 58 6.95 8.86 -21.13
CA THR A 58 5.63 8.92 -21.79
C THR A 58 5.27 7.56 -22.38
N ILE A 59 4.09 7.07 -22.00
CA ILE A 59 3.48 5.85 -22.52
C ILE A 59 2.26 6.29 -23.35
N PRO A 60 2.33 6.16 -24.69
CA PRO A 60 1.18 6.48 -25.53
C PRO A 60 0.10 5.42 -25.36
N ILE A 61 -1.12 5.85 -25.04
CA ILE A 61 -2.32 5.01 -25.01
C ILE A 61 -3.19 5.36 -26.24
N ALA A 62 -4.07 4.45 -26.63
CA ALA A 62 -5.03 4.66 -27.71
C ALA A 62 -5.77 6.00 -27.58
N ASN A 63 -6.16 6.57 -28.72
CA ASN A 63 -6.92 7.83 -28.82
C ASN A 63 -6.17 9.10 -28.38
N ALA A 64 -4.85 9.17 -28.61
CA ALA A 64 -4.00 10.35 -28.35
C ALA A 64 -3.96 10.78 -26.87
N ILE A 65 -4.01 9.80 -25.98
CA ILE A 65 -3.89 10.00 -24.53
C ILE A 65 -2.49 9.57 -24.11
N ASP A 66 -1.70 10.51 -23.60
CA ASP A 66 -0.36 10.24 -23.08
C ASP A 66 -0.42 10.04 -21.57
N VAL A 67 0.01 8.86 -21.11
CA VAL A 67 0.27 8.61 -19.68
C VAL A 67 1.74 8.90 -19.42
N ARG A 68 2.00 9.76 -18.44
CA ARG A 68 3.35 10.12 -18.01
C ARG A 68 3.64 9.58 -16.62
N ILE A 69 4.86 9.10 -16.42
CA ILE A 69 5.34 8.66 -15.11
C ILE A 69 6.17 9.80 -14.49
N GLY A 70 5.63 10.40 -13.43
CA GLY A 70 6.31 11.46 -12.67
C GLY A 70 6.79 10.99 -11.30
N GLN A 71 7.39 11.91 -10.54
CA GLN A 71 7.89 11.64 -9.19
C GLN A 71 6.82 11.20 -8.17
N TYR A 72 5.55 11.51 -8.44
CA TYR A 72 4.41 11.21 -7.56
C TYR A 72 3.50 10.11 -8.09
N GLY A 73 3.88 9.45 -9.18
CA GLY A 73 3.08 8.41 -9.83
C GLY A 73 2.72 8.73 -11.27
N ALA A 74 1.91 7.85 -11.86
CA ALA A 74 1.40 8.00 -13.21
C ALA A 74 0.29 9.06 -13.27
N PHE A 75 0.28 9.85 -14.35
CA PHE A 75 -0.75 10.84 -14.61
C PHE A 75 -1.01 10.94 -16.11
N ILE A 76 -2.21 11.38 -16.49
CA ILE A 76 -2.57 11.65 -17.88
C ILE A 76 -2.29 13.12 -18.16
N GLN A 77 -1.66 13.42 -19.29
CA GLN A 77 -1.53 14.80 -19.75
C GLN A 77 -2.55 15.08 -20.87
N ASN A 78 -3.43 16.06 -20.65
CA ASN A 78 -4.43 16.48 -21.63
C ASN A 78 -4.45 18.00 -21.75
N ASN A 79 -4.10 18.55 -22.92
CA ASN A 79 -4.24 19.98 -23.28
C ASN A 79 -3.94 20.96 -22.12
N ASP A 80 -2.76 20.81 -21.50
CA ASP A 80 -2.22 21.59 -20.37
C ASP A 80 -2.70 21.25 -18.95
N LYS A 81 -3.59 20.27 -18.77
CA LYS A 81 -3.96 19.74 -17.44
C LYS A 81 -3.33 18.36 -17.20
N ASN A 82 -2.78 18.19 -16.00
CA ASN A 82 -2.31 16.88 -15.51
C ASN A 82 -3.42 16.24 -14.69
N ILE A 83 -3.90 15.07 -15.13
CA ILE A 83 -4.93 14.31 -14.44
C ILE A 83 -4.27 13.17 -13.67
N THR A 84 -4.46 13.15 -12.35
CA THR A 84 -3.83 12.12 -11.51
C THR A 84 -4.53 10.78 -11.71
N ILE A 85 -3.77 9.72 -12.00
CA ILE A 85 -4.31 8.36 -12.02
C ILE A 85 -4.28 7.81 -10.59
N PRO A 86 -5.41 7.34 -10.03
CA PRO A 86 -5.43 6.68 -8.73
C PRO A 86 -4.55 5.42 -8.69
N GLU A 87 -3.88 5.16 -7.57
CA GLU A 87 -3.01 3.97 -7.39
C GLU A 87 -3.77 2.64 -7.49
N ASP A 88 -5.07 2.65 -7.26
CA ASP A 88 -5.93 1.47 -7.35
C ASP A 88 -6.57 1.27 -8.73
N LEU A 89 -6.39 2.22 -9.65
CA LEU A 89 -6.83 2.08 -11.04
C LEU A 89 -5.73 1.37 -11.83
N PHE A 90 -6.06 0.20 -12.40
CA PHE A 90 -5.11 -0.54 -13.21
C PHE A 90 -4.89 0.15 -14.56
N LEU A 91 -3.64 0.24 -15.02
CA LEU A 91 -3.31 0.92 -16.27
C LEU A 91 -3.96 0.27 -17.50
N GLY A 92 -4.24 -1.04 -17.45
CA GLY A 92 -4.97 -1.73 -18.51
C GLY A 92 -6.44 -1.36 -18.60
N ASP A 93 -7.02 -0.79 -17.54
CA ASP A 93 -8.41 -0.34 -17.50
C ASP A 93 -8.55 1.11 -18.01
N LEU A 94 -7.42 1.78 -18.33
CA LEU A 94 -7.42 3.13 -18.87
C LEU A 94 -7.90 3.12 -20.32
N ASN A 95 -9.19 3.41 -20.50
CA ASN A 95 -9.81 3.69 -21.78
C ASN A 95 -10.27 5.15 -21.86
N SER A 96 -10.77 5.57 -23.02
CA SER A 96 -11.24 6.95 -23.20
C SER A 96 -12.37 7.34 -22.25
N GLU A 97 -13.26 6.42 -21.88
CA GLU A 97 -14.35 6.69 -20.93
C GLU A 97 -13.81 6.97 -19.53
N ALA A 98 -12.93 6.10 -19.02
CA ALA A 98 -12.27 6.26 -17.73
C ALA A 98 -11.48 7.57 -17.64
N VAL A 99 -10.78 7.95 -18.71
CA VAL A 99 -10.07 9.24 -18.76
C VAL A 99 -11.04 10.43 -18.71
N GLN A 100 -12.16 10.37 -19.43
CA GLN A 100 -13.17 11.42 -19.36
C GLN A 100 -13.82 11.53 -17.97
N GLU A 101 -14.03 10.41 -17.27
CA GLU A 101 -14.50 10.43 -15.88
C GLU A 101 -13.48 11.10 -14.95
N LEU A 102 -12.20 10.76 -15.07
CA LEU A 102 -11.14 11.37 -14.27
C LEU A 102 -11.02 12.89 -14.54
N ILE A 103 -11.17 13.31 -15.80
CA ILE A 103 -11.18 14.74 -16.17
C ILE A 103 -12.34 15.46 -15.49
N LYS A 104 -13.55 14.93 -15.62
CA LYS A 104 -14.75 15.50 -14.99
C LYS A 104 -14.58 15.64 -13.49
N LEU A 105 -14.03 14.62 -12.83
CA LEU A 105 -13.84 14.62 -11.38
C LEU A 105 -12.76 15.60 -10.89
N GLN A 106 -11.84 16.01 -11.76
CA GLN A 106 -10.76 16.93 -11.42
C GLN A 106 -11.06 18.40 -11.75
N ASP A 107 -12.17 18.69 -12.45
CA ASP A 107 -12.61 20.07 -12.64
C ASP A 107 -13.03 20.71 -11.32
N GLN A 108 -12.70 22.00 -11.18
CA GLN A 108 -12.77 22.74 -9.91
C GLN A 108 -14.21 23.03 -9.45
N ASP A 109 -15.19 22.77 -10.30
CA ASP A 109 -16.61 23.09 -10.08
C ASP A 109 -17.41 21.95 -9.44
N ASN A 110 -16.77 20.85 -9.01
CA ASN A 110 -17.43 19.73 -8.33
C ASN A 110 -17.78 20.05 -6.86
N VAL A 111 -18.56 21.10 -6.66
CA VAL A 111 -19.12 21.46 -5.34
C VAL A 111 -20.28 20.51 -5.04
N ILE A 112 -20.13 19.67 -4.01
CA ILE A 112 -21.20 18.76 -3.57
C ILE A 112 -22.20 19.47 -2.65
N GLY A 113 -21.76 20.48 -1.93
CA GLY A 113 -22.60 21.21 -0.97
C GLY A 113 -21.78 22.07 -0.04
N LYS A 114 -22.35 22.44 1.10
CA LYS A 114 -21.67 23.19 2.16
C LYS A 114 -21.48 22.35 3.41
N PHE A 115 -20.35 22.57 4.08
CA PHE A 115 -20.11 22.00 5.39
C PHE A 115 -20.89 22.76 6.45
N ASP A 116 -21.09 22.16 7.62
CA ASP A 116 -21.83 22.77 8.74
C ASP A 116 -21.33 24.18 9.13
N ASN A 117 -20.07 24.50 8.85
CA ASN A 117 -19.48 25.83 9.09
C ASN A 117 -19.66 26.82 7.92
N GLY A 118 -20.35 26.44 6.86
CA GLY A 118 -20.61 27.24 5.66
C GLY A 118 -19.58 27.10 4.54
N GLU A 119 -18.44 26.41 4.76
CA GLU A 119 -17.41 26.19 3.74
C GLU A 119 -17.92 25.29 2.60
N SER A 120 -17.54 25.58 1.35
CA SER A 120 -17.88 24.71 0.22
C SER A 120 -17.11 23.39 0.28
N ILE A 121 -17.81 22.29 0.04
CA ILE A 121 -17.24 20.93 -0.05
C ILE A 121 -16.98 20.61 -1.52
N LEU A 122 -15.71 20.34 -1.84
CA LEU A 122 -15.26 19.96 -3.17
C LEU A 122 -15.04 18.44 -3.24
N LEU A 123 -15.50 17.82 -4.32
CA LEU A 123 -15.11 16.47 -4.71
C LEU A 123 -13.95 16.53 -5.70
N LYS A 124 -12.86 15.84 -5.38
CA LYS A 124 -11.64 15.80 -6.19
C LYS A 124 -11.10 14.38 -6.28
N VAL A 125 -10.20 14.14 -7.24
CA VAL A 125 -9.45 12.89 -7.38
C VAL A 125 -7.97 13.16 -7.14
N GLY A 126 -7.33 12.28 -6.36
CA GLY A 126 -5.90 12.31 -6.10
C GLY A 126 -5.29 10.91 -6.17
N ARG A 127 -4.02 10.80 -5.75
CA ARG A 127 -3.25 9.54 -5.82
C ARG A 127 -3.93 8.34 -5.14
N TYR A 128 -4.69 8.58 -4.07
CA TYR A 128 -5.36 7.53 -3.30
C TYR A 128 -6.84 7.40 -3.65
N GLY A 129 -7.24 7.88 -4.83
CA GLY A 129 -8.61 7.88 -5.30
C GLY A 129 -9.38 9.15 -4.93
N PRO A 130 -10.73 9.09 -5.03
CA PRO A 130 -11.61 10.23 -4.83
C PRO A 130 -11.67 10.65 -3.36
N TYR A 131 -11.70 11.96 -3.13
CA TYR A 131 -11.71 12.56 -1.80
C TYR A 131 -12.51 13.86 -1.78
N LEU A 132 -12.97 14.20 -0.58
CA LEU A 132 -13.64 15.46 -0.27
C LEU A 132 -12.61 16.45 0.30
N GLU A 133 -12.71 17.71 -0.08
CA GLU A 133 -11.87 18.81 0.39
C GLU A 133 -12.72 20.03 0.74
N LEU A 134 -12.52 20.61 1.93
CA LEU A 134 -13.08 21.90 2.28
C LEU A 134 -12.31 23.03 1.58
N LEU A 135 -13.03 23.99 1.00
CA LEU A 135 -12.45 25.06 0.19
C LEU A 135 -11.45 25.93 0.98
N ASP A 136 -11.79 26.34 2.20
CA ASP A 136 -11.00 27.30 2.96
C ASP A 136 -10.00 26.61 3.89
N SER A 137 -10.48 25.72 4.76
CA SER A 137 -9.66 24.99 5.75
C SER A 137 -8.77 23.91 5.14
N LYS A 138 -9.00 23.54 3.87
CA LYS A 138 -8.29 22.45 3.15
C LYS A 138 -8.33 21.10 3.88
N LYS A 139 -9.29 20.89 4.80
CA LYS A 139 -9.52 19.58 5.43
C LYS A 139 -9.93 18.58 4.36
N ARG A 140 -9.32 17.39 4.38
CA ARG A 140 -9.55 16.33 3.39
C ARG A 140 -10.05 15.05 4.02
N LYS A 141 -10.95 14.35 3.32
CA LYS A 141 -11.31 12.97 3.65
C LYS A 141 -11.49 12.13 2.40
N SER A 142 -10.82 10.98 2.34
CA SER A 142 -11.04 9.99 1.26
C SER A 142 -12.46 9.44 1.31
N ILE A 143 -13.03 9.14 0.14
CA ILE A 143 -14.32 8.48 0.02
C ILE A 143 -14.07 6.96 0.08
N PRO A 144 -14.65 6.24 1.06
CA PRO A 144 -14.53 4.79 1.13
C PRO A 144 -15.13 4.11 -0.11
N LYS A 145 -14.48 3.04 -0.59
CA LYS A 145 -14.99 2.21 -1.70
C LYS A 145 -16.39 1.65 -1.44
N SER A 146 -16.72 1.38 -0.17
CA SER A 146 -18.04 0.89 0.24
C SER A 146 -19.16 1.92 0.05
N ILE A 147 -18.82 3.21 0.00
CA ILE A 147 -19.77 4.28 -0.28
C ILE A 147 -19.82 4.54 -1.79
N GLY A 148 -18.67 4.58 -2.47
CA GLY A 148 -18.62 4.97 -3.88
C GLY A 148 -18.83 6.47 -4.07
N VAL A 149 -18.35 7.02 -5.17
CA VAL A 149 -18.41 8.48 -5.44
C VAL A 149 -19.83 8.91 -5.79
N GLU A 150 -20.52 8.06 -6.54
CA GLU A 150 -21.87 8.23 -7.05
C GLU A 150 -22.93 8.35 -5.95
N ASN A 151 -22.66 7.79 -4.76
CA ASN A 151 -23.58 7.85 -3.63
C ASN A 151 -23.27 9.00 -2.66
N VAL A 152 -22.24 9.83 -2.94
CA VAL A 152 -21.86 10.92 -2.03
C VAL A 152 -22.85 12.08 -2.15
N THR A 153 -23.78 12.13 -1.20
CA THR A 153 -24.67 13.28 -0.98
C THR A 153 -24.01 14.31 -0.07
N GLU A 154 -24.53 15.55 -0.03
CA GLU A 154 -24.07 16.61 0.89
C GLU A 154 -24.04 16.14 2.35
N LYS A 155 -25.04 15.35 2.78
CA LYS A 155 -25.09 14.77 4.13
C LYS A 155 -23.93 13.80 4.37
N ILE A 156 -23.70 12.87 3.46
CA ILE A 156 -22.61 11.89 3.59
C ILE A 156 -21.25 12.61 3.54
N ALA A 157 -21.13 13.65 2.72
CA ALA A 157 -19.92 14.46 2.65
C ALA A 157 -19.61 15.17 3.98
N ASN A 158 -20.64 15.75 4.61
CA ASN A 158 -20.53 16.32 5.96
C ASN A 158 -20.12 15.27 7.00
N ASP A 159 -20.77 14.12 7.00
CA ASP A 159 -20.46 13.02 7.93
C ASP A 159 -19.01 12.52 7.77
N LEU A 160 -18.52 12.36 6.54
CA LEU A 160 -17.14 11.95 6.25
C LEU A 160 -16.13 13.02 6.67
N LEU A 161 -16.40 14.29 6.34
CA LEU A 161 -15.53 15.40 6.72
C LEU A 161 -15.53 15.68 8.22
N SER A 162 -16.52 15.18 8.96
CA SER A 162 -16.58 15.26 10.42
C SER A 162 -15.75 14.18 11.12
N LEU A 163 -15.26 13.17 10.40
CA LEU A 163 -14.36 12.17 10.97
C LEU A 163 -13.04 12.79 11.46
N PRO A 164 -12.42 12.22 12.52
CA PRO A 164 -12.87 11.05 13.30
C PRO A 164 -14.09 11.34 14.19
N LYS A 165 -15.07 10.43 14.20
CA LYS A 165 -16.31 10.58 14.99
C LYS A 165 -16.17 9.90 16.34
N ASN A 166 -16.50 10.61 17.42
CA ASN A 166 -16.59 10.04 18.77
C ASN A 166 -17.91 9.27 18.93
N LEU A 167 -17.83 7.99 19.27
CA LEU A 167 -18.98 7.11 19.51
C LEU A 167 -19.40 7.08 20.99
N GLY A 168 -18.57 7.59 21.90
CA GLY A 168 -18.76 7.54 23.34
C GLY A 168 -17.56 6.94 24.06
N GLN A 169 -17.74 6.56 25.33
CA GLN A 169 -16.69 5.98 26.16
C GLN A 169 -16.86 4.47 26.30
N ASN A 170 -15.74 3.76 26.32
CA ASN A 170 -15.72 2.35 26.66
C ASN A 170 -16.05 2.17 28.16
N PRO A 171 -17.08 1.39 28.55
CA PRO A 171 -17.45 1.18 29.95
C PRO A 171 -16.34 0.57 30.83
N GLU A 172 -15.47 -0.27 30.25
CA GLU A 172 -14.42 -0.97 31.00
C GLU A 172 -13.18 -0.08 31.20
N THR A 173 -12.75 0.62 30.15
CA THR A 173 -11.50 1.41 30.19
C THR A 173 -11.71 2.89 30.47
N LYS A 174 -12.95 3.39 30.34
CA LYS A 174 -13.32 4.83 30.37
C LYS A 174 -12.62 5.67 29.30
N GLU A 175 -12.01 5.04 28.30
CA GLU A 175 -11.37 5.72 27.19
C GLU A 175 -12.40 6.03 26.09
N ASP A 176 -12.27 7.18 25.43
CA ASP A 176 -13.09 7.54 24.29
C ASP A 176 -12.85 6.59 23.10
N VAL A 177 -13.95 6.24 22.43
CA VAL A 177 -13.99 5.36 21.27
C VAL A 177 -14.28 6.20 20.02
N PHE A 178 -13.32 6.23 19.11
CA PHE A 178 -13.45 6.94 17.84
C PHE A 178 -13.57 5.95 16.68
N VAL A 179 -14.37 6.30 15.69
CA VAL A 179 -14.35 5.66 14.37
C VAL A 179 -13.71 6.58 13.35
N ASP A 180 -12.89 6.01 12.47
CA ASP A 180 -12.26 6.73 11.38
C ASP A 180 -11.96 5.82 10.17
N PHE A 181 -11.50 6.41 9.07
CA PHE A 181 -11.08 5.72 7.86
C PHE A 181 -9.67 6.16 7.44
N GLY A 182 -8.82 5.18 7.09
CA GLY A 182 -7.44 5.40 6.66
C GLY A 182 -7.00 4.45 5.55
N ARG A 183 -5.68 4.39 5.29
CA ARG A 183 -5.07 3.63 4.17
C ARG A 183 -5.49 2.16 4.11
N TYR A 184 -5.65 1.52 5.27
CA TYR A 184 -5.97 0.08 5.37
C TYR A 184 -7.47 -0.20 5.52
N GLY A 185 -8.31 0.81 5.32
CA GLY A 185 -9.76 0.72 5.50
C GLY A 185 -10.26 1.39 6.78
N PRO A 186 -11.53 1.14 7.14
CA PRO A 186 -12.14 1.71 8.34
C PRO A 186 -11.57 1.06 9.60
N TYR A 187 -11.49 1.83 10.67
CA TYR A 187 -11.02 1.34 11.97
C TYR A 187 -11.67 2.07 13.13
N VAL A 188 -11.68 1.39 14.27
CA VAL A 188 -12.05 1.94 15.57
C VAL A 188 -10.78 2.14 16.39
N LYS A 189 -10.71 3.24 17.11
CA LYS A 189 -9.63 3.59 18.04
C LYS A 189 -10.19 3.77 19.45
N CYS A 190 -9.58 3.10 20.42
CA CYS A 190 -9.84 3.28 21.84
C CYS A 190 -8.48 3.39 22.57
N GLY A 191 -8.17 4.60 23.06
CA GLY A 191 -6.86 4.92 23.62
C GLY A 191 -5.71 4.65 22.65
N LYS A 192 -4.83 3.70 23.00
CA LYS A 192 -3.71 3.24 22.16
C LYS A 192 -4.05 2.06 21.24
N THR A 193 -5.25 1.48 21.38
CA THR A 193 -5.66 0.30 20.63
C THR A 193 -6.43 0.70 19.38
N ASN A 194 -6.00 0.19 18.22
CA ASN A 194 -6.74 0.30 16.97
C ASN A 194 -7.23 -1.09 16.55
N ALA A 195 -8.51 -1.20 16.24
CA ALA A 195 -9.14 -2.39 15.69
C ALA A 195 -9.66 -2.09 14.28
N SER A 196 -9.19 -2.84 13.28
CA SER A 196 -9.64 -2.72 11.91
C SER A 196 -11.05 -3.26 11.74
N MET A 197 -11.88 -2.56 10.96
CA MET A 197 -13.16 -3.05 10.46
C MET A 197 -12.94 -3.83 9.16
N LYS A 198 -13.97 -4.51 8.63
CA LYS A 198 -13.84 -5.12 7.30
C LYS A 198 -13.77 -4.01 6.25
N ALA A 199 -13.07 -4.25 5.15
CA ALA A 199 -12.83 -3.24 4.12
C ALA A 199 -14.12 -2.64 3.54
N ASN A 200 -15.20 -3.42 3.49
CA ASN A 200 -16.50 -3.01 2.96
C ASN A 200 -17.44 -2.43 4.02
N ASP A 201 -17.06 -2.42 5.30
CA ASP A 201 -17.90 -1.84 6.35
C ASP A 201 -17.91 -0.31 6.22
N ASN A 202 -19.05 0.32 6.55
CA ASN A 202 -19.18 1.76 6.52
C ASN A 202 -18.84 2.36 7.90
N PRO A 203 -17.82 3.23 8.01
CA PRO A 203 -17.46 3.87 9.29
C PRO A 203 -18.55 4.80 9.84
N LEU A 204 -19.53 5.22 9.03
CA LEU A 204 -20.58 6.13 9.47
C LEU A 204 -21.72 5.43 10.24
N THR A 205 -21.89 4.12 10.04
CA THR A 205 -23.03 3.36 10.58
C THR A 205 -22.70 2.48 11.78
N ILE A 206 -21.42 2.39 12.18
CA ILE A 206 -21.00 1.58 13.32
C ILE A 206 -21.53 2.16 14.64
N THR A 207 -21.99 1.28 15.53
CA THR A 207 -22.45 1.59 16.88
C THR A 207 -21.31 1.47 17.90
N LEU A 208 -21.48 2.10 19.06
CA LEU A 208 -20.51 2.00 20.17
C LEU A 208 -20.29 0.53 20.61
N ASP A 209 -21.36 -0.27 20.71
CA ASP A 209 -21.27 -1.67 21.15
C ASP A 209 -20.43 -2.52 20.20
N ASN A 210 -20.68 -2.41 18.89
CA ASN A 210 -19.90 -3.12 17.86
C ASN A 210 -18.44 -2.64 17.86
N ALA A 211 -18.22 -1.33 18.07
CA ALA A 211 -16.88 -0.76 18.16
C ALA A 211 -16.11 -1.29 19.38
N ILE A 212 -16.77 -1.42 20.53
CA ILE A 212 -16.19 -2.03 21.74
C ILE A 212 -15.87 -3.50 21.50
N GLU A 213 -16.76 -4.25 20.84
CA GLU A 213 -16.53 -5.67 20.51
C GLU A 213 -15.29 -5.84 19.63
N LEU A 214 -15.12 -5.01 18.60
CA LEU A 214 -13.93 -5.02 17.74
C LEU A 214 -12.65 -4.76 18.54
N ILE A 215 -12.68 -3.80 19.47
CA ILE A 215 -11.55 -3.49 20.34
C ILE A 215 -11.25 -4.65 21.29
N LYS A 216 -12.27 -5.29 21.86
CA LYS A 216 -12.12 -6.45 22.74
C LYS A 216 -11.51 -7.65 22.00
N ASN A 217 -12.05 -7.98 20.83
CA ASN A 217 -11.52 -9.05 19.97
C ASN A 217 -10.07 -8.78 19.55
N ARG A 218 -9.76 -7.52 19.26
CA ARG A 218 -8.39 -7.08 18.96
C ARG A 218 -7.46 -7.24 20.16
N LYS A 219 -7.88 -6.88 21.38
CA LYS A 219 -7.07 -7.05 22.60
C LYS A 219 -6.85 -8.54 22.88
N ALA A 220 -7.90 -9.35 22.89
CA ALA A 220 -7.82 -10.79 23.12
C ALA A 220 -6.85 -11.51 22.16
N LYS A 221 -6.81 -11.09 20.89
CA LYS A 221 -5.87 -11.66 19.90
C LYS A 221 -4.40 -11.39 20.20
N PHE A 222 -4.09 -10.33 20.95
CA PHE A 222 -2.73 -9.90 21.28
C PHE A 222 -2.42 -10.02 22.77
N GLU A 223 -3.36 -10.51 23.57
CA GLU A 223 -3.13 -10.81 24.97
C GLU A 223 -2.09 -11.92 25.10
N PRO A 224 -1.06 -11.73 25.95
CA PRO A 224 -0.07 -12.77 26.21
C PRO A 224 -0.72 -13.98 26.88
N LYS A 225 -0.50 -15.18 26.33
CA LYS A 225 -0.85 -16.44 27.01
C LYS A 225 0.30 -16.79 27.96
N VAL A 226 0.04 -16.76 29.26
CA VAL A 226 1.01 -17.13 30.31
C VAL A 226 1.10 -18.66 30.37
N LEU A 227 2.30 -19.22 30.21
CA LEU A 227 2.53 -20.67 30.36
C LEU A 227 2.98 -21.04 31.78
N GLY A 228 3.65 -20.12 32.48
CA GLY A 228 4.14 -20.34 33.84
C GLY A 228 5.50 -19.68 34.07
N ILE A 229 6.12 -20.01 35.21
CA ILE A 229 7.44 -19.51 35.59
C ILE A 229 8.46 -20.64 35.39
N ASP A 230 9.57 -20.32 34.74
CA ASP A 230 10.70 -21.23 34.62
C ASP A 230 11.39 -21.42 35.99
N SER A 231 11.60 -22.68 36.38
CA SER A 231 12.19 -23.05 37.66
C SER A 231 13.66 -22.64 37.79
N GLU A 232 14.41 -22.59 36.69
CA GLU A 232 15.83 -22.25 36.69
C GLU A 232 16.05 -20.73 36.67
N THR A 233 15.43 -20.05 35.72
CA THR A 233 15.63 -18.60 35.53
C THR A 233 14.71 -17.74 36.39
N LYS A 234 13.67 -18.34 37.00
CA LYS A 234 12.58 -17.65 37.72
C LYS A 234 11.85 -16.60 36.87
N LYS A 235 11.93 -16.71 35.54
CA LYS A 235 11.28 -15.80 34.60
C LYS A 235 9.95 -16.34 34.14
N GLU A 236 9.01 -15.43 33.89
CA GLU A 236 7.70 -15.76 33.35
C GLU A 236 7.80 -16.03 31.84
N ILE A 237 7.28 -17.18 31.41
CA ILE A 237 7.23 -17.59 30.01
C ILE A 237 5.87 -17.26 29.43
N LEU A 238 5.88 -16.45 28.37
CA LEU A 238 4.70 -15.91 27.71
C LEU A 238 4.70 -16.26 26.23
N ILE A 239 3.54 -16.60 25.69
CA ILE A 239 3.31 -16.62 24.24
C ILE A 239 2.68 -15.29 23.84
N LYS A 240 3.28 -14.60 22.87
CA LYS A 240 2.79 -13.33 22.32
C LYS A 240 2.66 -13.42 20.81
N THR A 241 1.78 -12.59 20.24
CA THR A 241 1.61 -12.49 18.78
C THR A 241 2.25 -11.22 18.26
N GLY A 242 3.27 -11.35 17.41
CA GLY A 242 4.01 -10.23 16.83
C GLY A 242 3.79 -10.08 15.32
N ARG A 243 4.54 -9.16 14.70
CA ARG A 243 4.48 -8.90 13.25
C ARG A 243 4.83 -10.12 12.37
N PHE A 244 5.65 -11.02 12.91
CA PHE A 244 6.14 -12.23 12.22
C PHE A 244 5.39 -13.49 12.66
N GLY A 245 4.26 -13.35 13.37
CA GLY A 245 3.48 -14.46 13.91
C GLY A 245 3.69 -14.67 15.43
N PRO A 246 3.17 -15.78 15.97
CA PRO A 246 3.29 -16.13 17.38
C PRO A 246 4.74 -16.44 17.74
N TYR A 247 5.13 -16.05 18.95
CA TYR A 247 6.45 -16.32 19.52
C TYR A 247 6.36 -16.52 21.02
N VAL A 248 7.27 -17.32 21.57
CA VAL A 248 7.44 -17.48 23.02
C VAL A 248 8.57 -16.58 23.52
N THR A 249 8.42 -16.04 24.73
CA THR A 249 9.36 -15.10 25.34
C THR A 249 9.48 -15.27 26.85
N ASP A 250 10.69 -15.11 27.38
CA ASP A 250 10.99 -14.97 28.82
C ASP A 250 11.15 -13.49 29.25
N GLY A 251 10.82 -12.56 28.34
CA GLY A 251 11.07 -11.12 28.49
C GLY A 251 12.36 -10.63 27.84
N ASN A 252 13.37 -11.49 27.67
CA ASN A 252 14.67 -11.13 27.08
C ASN A 252 14.90 -11.82 25.73
N LYS A 253 14.64 -13.12 25.66
CA LYS A 253 14.76 -13.97 24.47
C LYS A 253 13.38 -14.16 23.84
N ASN A 254 13.35 -14.21 22.51
CA ASN A 254 12.14 -14.41 21.73
C ASN A 254 12.35 -15.53 20.70
N VAL A 255 11.51 -16.56 20.71
CA VAL A 255 11.58 -17.69 19.75
C VAL A 255 10.29 -17.76 18.95
N SER A 256 10.39 -17.76 17.62
CA SER A 256 9.22 -17.86 16.75
C SER A 256 8.59 -19.25 16.85
N LEU A 257 7.26 -19.29 16.93
CA LEU A 257 6.46 -20.52 16.95
C LEU A 257 5.88 -20.84 15.56
N LYS A 258 6.55 -20.42 14.49
CA LYS A 258 6.08 -20.67 13.11
C LYS A 258 6.05 -22.19 12.85
N GLY A 259 4.85 -22.72 12.58
CA GLY A 259 4.63 -24.15 12.35
C GLY A 259 4.22 -24.96 13.58
N TYR A 260 4.18 -24.35 14.76
CA TYR A 260 3.69 -25.00 15.99
C TYR A 260 2.20 -24.67 16.21
N LYS A 261 1.48 -25.61 16.83
CA LYS A 261 0.13 -25.37 17.35
C LYS A 261 0.24 -24.74 18.73
N ILE A 262 -0.20 -23.48 18.84
CA ILE A 262 -0.07 -22.66 20.05
C ILE A 262 -0.84 -23.26 21.25
N ASP A 263 -1.92 -23.98 20.99
CA ASP A 263 -2.78 -24.52 22.04
C ASP A 263 -2.21 -25.78 22.70
N GLU A 264 -1.33 -26.51 22.00
CA GLU A 264 -0.72 -27.75 22.47
C GLU A 264 0.66 -27.49 23.13
N LEU A 265 1.19 -26.27 23.05
CA LEU A 265 2.54 -25.95 23.52
C LEU A 265 2.62 -25.92 25.05
N THR A 266 3.50 -26.75 25.62
CA THR A 266 3.70 -26.85 27.07
C THR A 266 4.79 -25.89 27.57
N LEU A 267 4.84 -25.69 28.90
CA LEU A 267 5.88 -24.89 29.56
C LEU A 267 7.28 -25.48 29.34
N GLU A 268 7.43 -26.81 29.44
CA GLU A 268 8.73 -27.49 29.31
C GLU A 268 9.31 -27.35 27.88
N GLU A 269 8.48 -27.58 26.86
CA GLU A 269 8.89 -27.40 25.46
C GLU A 269 9.27 -25.95 25.17
N SER A 270 8.54 -25.00 25.75
CA SER A 270 8.81 -23.58 25.60
C SER A 270 10.15 -23.16 26.20
N ILE A 271 10.49 -23.68 27.38
CA ILE A 271 11.79 -23.46 28.03
C ILE A 271 12.91 -24.05 27.17
N LYS A 272 12.71 -25.27 26.64
CA LYS A 272 13.68 -25.91 25.75
C LYS A 272 13.95 -25.05 24.50
N LEU A 273 12.90 -24.58 23.83
CA LEU A 273 13.01 -23.71 22.65
C LEU A 273 13.78 -22.40 22.97
N LEU A 274 13.56 -21.81 24.14
CA LEU A 274 14.26 -20.60 24.59
C LEU A 274 15.73 -20.85 24.93
N SER A 275 16.07 -22.05 25.41
CA SER A 275 17.44 -22.46 25.73
C SER A 275 18.29 -22.73 24.47
N GLU A 276 17.69 -23.32 23.44
CA GLU A 276 18.37 -23.63 22.16
C GLU A 276 18.75 -22.36 21.38
N LYS A 277 18.04 -21.25 21.64
CA LYS A 277 18.37 -19.96 21.05
C LYS A 277 19.47 -19.27 21.86
N LYS A 278 20.69 -19.32 21.32
CA LYS A 278 21.86 -18.56 21.79
C LYS A 278 21.67 -17.06 21.58
#